data_AF-A0A1A7XE31-F1
#
_entry.id   AF-A0A1A7XE31-F1
#
_cell.length_a   1.000
_cell.length_b   1.000
_cell.length_c   1.000
_cell.angle_alpha   90.00
_cell.angle_beta   90.00
_cell.angle_gamma   90.00
#
_symmetry.space_group_name_H-M   'P 1'
#
loop_
_entity.id
_entity.type
_entity.pdbx_description
1 polymer ?
#
loop_
_entity_poly.entity_id
_entity_poly.type
_entity_poly.pdbx_seq_one_letter_code
_entity_poly.pdbx_strand_id
1 'polypeptide(L)'
;LDPYKLNSCVCCPPAAEEETDPCYSPQKALTLALSDWLQELTSTDQPGGSRRPARLKKECCEEEPMQTEVSGSPYVPGPGENPLYTAEPLTLDDLKLLSDLFYLPYEYGSIARNMLEELNWLRNHRQAAGAPTDQAEEWRSKARHFDNRCEDVVQMFNRLSNAPNRSILYDLYNYICDIKSGVGLARAYVKTLGGHGQPSALVMSDDPEPWGFRGGLSGEFQRMLPGHGNRDLFKDPPMTQVYSIRSYCNKDKTEVQKISEVMLRGGKEQTPLVMQPPLISDGLSSGQIPPSSECAFVLEDELGVCGYALALTDTKAAAAKIQRDVNEPLLKDFPSLVLVQVLPRVTDPAPAKRMVGQLLSSISSSGSRGAFCELRRSDRRMLDFYSRFHSFKHVQMDGLPQDVVVMATSL
;
A
#
# COMPACT_ATOMS: atom_id res chain seq x y z
N LEU A 1 20.34 -43.10 55.89
CA LEU A 1 19.72 -44.42 56.09
C LEU A 1 18.34 -44.34 55.48
N ASP A 2 18.25 -44.85 54.25
CA ASP A 2 17.04 -45.05 53.49
C ASP A 2 16.04 -45.96 54.19
N PRO A 3 14.74 -45.81 53.88
CA PRO A 3 13.79 -46.89 53.83
C PRO A 3 13.51 -47.23 52.35
N TYR A 4 14.40 -48.01 51.74
CA TYR A 4 14.18 -48.66 50.46
C TYR A 4 13.27 -49.89 50.60
N LYS A 5 12.39 -50.04 49.60
CA LYS A 5 11.74 -51.28 49.10
C LYS A 5 10.46 -51.75 49.82
N LEU A 6 9.33 -51.68 49.12
CA LEU A 6 8.80 -52.78 48.30
C LEU A 6 7.47 -52.34 47.63
N ASN A 7 7.43 -52.30 46.29
CA ASN A 7 6.49 -53.11 45.51
C ASN A 7 6.70 -52.87 44.01
N SER A 8 7.38 -53.85 43.41
CA SER A 8 7.34 -54.16 41.99
C SER A 8 5.92 -54.58 41.60
N CYS A 9 5.31 -53.92 40.61
CA CYS A 9 4.29 -54.54 39.79
C CYS A 9 4.83 -54.57 38.36
N VAL A 10 5.22 -55.78 37.93
CA VAL A 10 5.68 -56.12 36.58
C VAL A 10 4.45 -56.57 35.79
N CYS A 11 4.48 -56.31 34.48
CA CYS A 11 3.54 -56.75 33.42
C CYS A 11 2.48 -55.74 32.94
N CYS A 12 2.90 -54.52 32.59
CA CYS A 12 2.38 -53.89 31.36
C CYS A 12 3.23 -54.40 30.18
N PRO A 13 2.64 -54.68 29.00
CA PRO A 13 3.41 -55.07 27.82
C PRO A 13 4.36 -53.91 27.44
N PRO A 14 5.58 -54.20 26.95
CA PRO A 14 6.50 -53.14 26.57
C PRO A 14 5.85 -52.29 25.48
N ALA A 15 5.80 -50.98 25.73
CA ALA A 15 5.56 -50.01 24.69
C ALA A 15 6.50 -50.33 23.54
N ALA A 16 5.96 -50.41 22.32
CA ALA A 16 6.77 -50.49 21.12
C ALA A 16 7.80 -49.37 21.21
N GLU A 17 9.07 -49.75 21.35
CA GLU A 17 10.18 -48.83 21.16
C GLU A 17 10.03 -48.33 19.72
N GLU A 18 9.56 -47.08 19.56
CA GLU A 18 9.69 -46.38 18.30
C GLU A 18 11.19 -46.34 18.01
N GLU A 19 11.63 -47.15 17.04
CA GLU A 19 12.95 -47.06 16.42
C GLU A 19 13.11 -45.65 15.87
N THR A 20 13.57 -44.73 16.73
CA THR A 20 13.86 -43.37 16.34
C THR A 20 15.20 -43.44 15.63
N ASP A 21 15.17 -43.40 14.30
CA ASP A 21 16.35 -43.44 13.44
C ASP A 21 17.37 -42.39 13.95
N PRO A 22 18.59 -42.79 14.39
CA PRO A 22 19.58 -41.90 14.99
C PRO A 22 20.12 -40.83 14.02
N CYS A 23 19.61 -40.77 12.79
CA CYS A 23 19.95 -39.79 11.75
C CYS A 23 18.80 -38.85 11.35
N TYR A 24 17.72 -38.75 12.14
CA TYR A 24 16.59 -37.88 11.82
C TYR A 24 16.99 -36.40 11.77
N SER A 25 16.78 -35.77 10.61
CA SER A 25 16.94 -34.34 10.39
C SER A 25 15.61 -33.76 9.89
N PRO A 26 15.01 -32.79 10.61
CA PRO A 26 13.72 -32.20 10.23
C PRO A 26 13.72 -31.62 8.81
N GLN A 27 14.83 -30.99 8.40
CA GLN A 27 14.96 -30.39 7.07
C GLN A 27 15.00 -31.44 5.97
N LYS A 28 15.70 -32.56 6.20
CA LYS A 28 15.73 -33.69 5.26
C LYS A 28 14.37 -34.37 5.18
N ALA A 29 13.74 -34.60 6.33
CA ALA A 29 12.40 -35.20 6.41
C ALA A 29 11.35 -34.35 5.69
N LEU A 30 11.38 -33.03 5.91
CA LEU A 30 10.51 -32.08 5.22
C LEU A 30 10.73 -32.12 3.70
N THR A 31 11.98 -32.12 3.24
CA THR A 31 12.28 -32.16 1.80
C THR A 31 11.75 -33.44 1.14
N LEU A 32 11.88 -34.58 1.82
CA LEU A 32 11.33 -35.85 1.34
C LEU A 32 9.80 -35.80 1.30
N ALA A 33 9.17 -35.36 2.40
CA ALA A 33 7.71 -35.24 2.49
C ALA A 33 7.12 -34.32 1.40
N LEU A 34 7.74 -33.18 1.14
CA LEU A 34 7.29 -32.25 0.10
C LEU A 34 7.49 -32.82 -1.32
N SER A 35 8.51 -33.66 -1.53
CA SER A 35 8.74 -34.32 -2.82
C SER A 35 7.64 -35.35 -3.12
N ASP A 36 7.24 -36.11 -2.11
CA ASP A 36 6.12 -37.07 -2.23
C ASP A 36 4.79 -36.32 -2.41
N TRP A 37 4.59 -35.23 -1.66
CA TRP A 37 3.37 -34.43 -1.74
C TRP A 37 3.20 -33.71 -3.08
N LEU A 38 4.30 -33.31 -3.72
CA LEU A 38 4.27 -32.75 -5.07
C LEU A 38 3.69 -33.75 -6.09
N GLN A 39 4.00 -35.04 -5.96
CA GLN A 39 3.44 -36.08 -6.83
C GLN A 39 1.92 -36.23 -6.60
N GLU A 40 1.46 -36.11 -5.36
CA GLU A 40 0.05 -36.19 -5.03
C GLU A 40 -0.76 -34.98 -5.52
N LEU A 41 -0.18 -33.77 -5.42
CA LEU A 41 -0.80 -32.54 -5.90
C LEU A 41 -0.90 -32.48 -7.43
N THR A 42 0.04 -33.13 -8.13
CA THR A 42 0.06 -33.21 -9.60
C THR A 42 -0.76 -34.39 -10.14
N SER A 43 -1.22 -35.30 -9.27
CA SER A 43 -2.11 -36.39 -9.64
C SER A 43 -3.56 -35.92 -9.74
N THR A 44 -4.26 -36.30 -10.80
CA THR A 44 -5.72 -36.09 -10.91
C THR A 44 -6.45 -36.99 -9.93
N ASP A 45 -7.52 -36.52 -9.29
CA ASP A 45 -8.48 -37.36 -8.56
C ASP A 45 -8.86 -38.56 -9.45
N GLN A 46 -8.41 -39.77 -9.12
CA GLN A 46 -8.91 -40.97 -9.77
C GLN A 46 -10.29 -41.29 -9.17
N PRO A 47 -11.39 -41.26 -9.94
CA PRO A 47 -12.65 -41.84 -9.49
C PRO A 47 -12.52 -43.37 -9.60
N GLY A 48 -11.87 -44.02 -8.62
CA GLY A 48 -11.74 -45.47 -8.64
C GLY A 48 -10.68 -46.14 -7.75
N GLY A 49 -9.97 -45.40 -6.89
CA GLY A 49 -8.96 -45.99 -5.99
C GLY A 49 -9.48 -46.22 -4.58
N SER A 50 -9.78 -47.47 -4.22
CA SER A 50 -10.22 -47.89 -2.88
C SER A 50 -9.32 -47.37 -1.74
N ARG A 51 -9.73 -46.31 -1.04
CA ARG A 51 -9.27 -45.97 0.32
C ARG A 51 -10.45 -45.98 1.28
N ARG A 52 -10.30 -46.72 2.38
CA ARG A 52 -11.32 -47.01 3.40
C ARG A 52 -11.89 -45.72 4.02
N PRO A 53 -13.21 -45.59 4.22
CA PRO A 53 -13.79 -44.38 4.80
C PRO A 53 -13.64 -44.40 6.32
N ALA A 54 -12.84 -43.47 6.87
CA ALA A 54 -13.00 -43.06 8.25
C ALA A 54 -14.28 -42.22 8.34
N ARG A 55 -15.29 -42.78 9.01
CA ARG A 55 -16.59 -42.13 9.25
C ARG A 55 -16.39 -40.84 10.05
N LEU A 56 -16.65 -39.70 9.44
CA LEU A 56 -17.15 -38.51 10.12
C LEU A 56 -18.37 -38.02 9.34
N LYS A 57 -19.56 -38.34 9.87
CA LYS A 57 -20.82 -37.73 9.45
C LYS A 57 -20.74 -36.24 9.79
N LYS A 58 -20.81 -35.38 8.79
CA LYS A 58 -21.28 -34.00 8.98
C LYS A 58 -22.37 -33.74 7.94
N GLU A 59 -23.51 -33.31 8.46
CA GLU A 59 -24.78 -33.18 7.76
C GLU A 59 -24.66 -32.20 6.59
N CYS A 60 -25.25 -32.60 5.46
CA CYS A 60 -25.29 -31.89 4.20
C CYS A 60 -26.29 -30.72 4.30
N CYS A 61 -25.85 -29.49 4.04
CA CYS A 61 -26.75 -28.46 3.54
C CYS A 61 -27.02 -28.78 2.06
N GLU A 62 -28.29 -29.01 1.73
CA GLU A 62 -28.78 -29.09 0.36
C GLU A 62 -28.66 -27.72 -0.31
N GLU A 63 -27.71 -27.57 -1.23
CA GLU A 63 -27.88 -26.70 -2.39
C GLU A 63 -27.46 -27.51 -3.62
N GLU A 64 -28.43 -27.77 -4.50
CA GLU A 64 -28.24 -28.56 -5.72
C GLU A 64 -27.21 -27.90 -6.65
N PRO A 65 -26.15 -28.60 -7.11
CA PRO A 65 -25.29 -28.07 -8.16
C PRO A 65 -26.08 -28.07 -9.48
N MET A 66 -26.15 -26.90 -10.13
CA MET A 66 -26.75 -26.78 -11.47
C MET A 66 -26.12 -27.80 -12.42
N GLN A 67 -26.96 -28.65 -13.00
CA GLN A 67 -26.57 -29.59 -14.04
C GLN A 67 -26.05 -28.81 -15.26
N THR A 68 -24.76 -28.94 -15.55
CA THR A 68 -24.25 -28.68 -16.89
C THR A 68 -24.16 -30.02 -17.59
N GLU A 69 -25.06 -30.21 -18.55
CA GLU A 69 -25.13 -31.36 -19.45
C GLU A 69 -23.73 -31.70 -20.00
N VAL A 70 -23.22 -32.88 -19.61
CA VAL A 70 -22.04 -33.51 -20.21
C VAL A 70 -22.44 -33.99 -21.59
N SER A 71 -22.26 -33.15 -22.61
CA SER A 71 -22.31 -33.58 -24.01
C SER A 71 -21.53 -32.62 -24.91
N GLY A 72 -20.38 -33.09 -25.41
CA GLY A 72 -19.72 -32.53 -26.60
C GLY A 72 -18.25 -32.16 -26.41
N SER A 73 -17.35 -33.04 -26.88
CA SER A 73 -15.94 -32.84 -27.30
C SER A 73 -14.98 -32.00 -26.45
N PRO A 74 -13.70 -32.41 -26.30
CA PRO A 74 -12.68 -31.52 -25.73
C PRO A 74 -12.58 -30.25 -26.58
N TYR A 75 -12.92 -29.10 -25.99
CA TYR A 75 -12.82 -27.79 -26.63
C TYR A 75 -11.35 -27.50 -26.98
N VAL A 76 -11.06 -27.30 -28.27
CA VAL A 76 -9.74 -26.88 -28.74
C VAL A 76 -9.81 -25.38 -29.06
N PRO A 77 -9.10 -24.50 -28.32
CA PRO A 77 -9.14 -23.06 -28.56
C PRO A 77 -8.62 -22.69 -29.96
N GLY A 78 -9.27 -21.71 -30.59
CA GLY A 78 -8.89 -21.22 -31.91
C GLY A 78 -7.64 -20.34 -31.91
N PRO A 79 -7.04 -20.04 -33.09
CA PRO A 79 -5.73 -19.39 -33.22
C PRO A 79 -5.63 -17.92 -32.73
N GLY A 80 -6.70 -17.36 -32.17
CA GLY A 80 -6.79 -15.98 -31.68
C GLY A 80 -7.46 -15.84 -30.32
N GLU A 81 -7.76 -16.95 -29.64
CA GLU A 81 -8.18 -16.92 -28.24
C GLU A 81 -6.92 -16.97 -27.37
N ASN A 82 -6.80 -16.04 -26.42
CA ASN A 82 -5.72 -16.11 -25.43
C ASN A 82 -5.79 -17.50 -24.79
N PRO A 83 -4.73 -18.33 -24.90
CA PRO A 83 -4.73 -19.63 -24.26
C PRO A 83 -5.03 -19.39 -22.79
N LEU A 84 -6.12 -19.98 -22.30
CA LEU A 84 -6.48 -19.99 -20.89
C LEU A 84 -5.19 -20.26 -20.13
N TYR A 85 -4.71 -19.23 -19.44
CA TYR A 85 -3.46 -19.16 -18.69
C TYR A 85 -2.91 -20.56 -18.39
N THR A 86 -2.01 -21.08 -19.23
CA THR A 86 -1.32 -22.34 -18.95
C THR A 86 -0.37 -22.03 -17.82
N ALA A 87 -0.89 -22.13 -16.59
CA ALA A 87 -0.13 -21.90 -15.39
C ALA A 87 1.10 -22.79 -15.43
N GLU A 88 2.26 -22.20 -15.17
CA GLU A 88 3.48 -22.96 -15.00
C GLU A 88 3.24 -24.08 -13.97
N PRO A 89 3.83 -25.27 -14.17
CA PRO A 89 3.60 -26.39 -13.27
C PRO A 89 4.07 -26.04 -11.86
N LEU A 90 3.34 -26.55 -10.86
CA LEU A 90 3.73 -26.45 -9.46
C LEU A 90 5.12 -27.07 -9.26
N THR A 91 6.01 -26.35 -8.59
CA THR A 91 7.39 -26.79 -8.35
C THR A 91 7.61 -27.20 -6.89
N LEU A 92 8.70 -27.94 -6.63
CA LEU A 92 9.08 -28.29 -5.26
C LEU A 92 9.42 -27.05 -4.42
N ASP A 93 9.98 -26.01 -5.04
CA ASP A 93 10.33 -24.78 -4.33
C ASP A 93 9.10 -23.97 -3.92
N ASP A 94 8.00 -24.05 -4.69
CA ASP A 94 6.69 -23.50 -4.30
C ASP A 94 6.18 -24.17 -3.01
N LEU A 95 6.35 -25.49 -2.88
CA LEU A 95 5.93 -26.23 -1.68
C LEU A 95 6.85 -25.97 -0.48
N LYS A 96 8.16 -25.79 -0.72
CA LYS A 96 9.09 -25.35 0.33
C LYS A 96 8.71 -23.96 0.83
N LEU A 97 8.41 -23.03 -0.08
CA LEU A 97 7.92 -21.70 0.27
C LEU A 97 6.63 -21.80 1.10
N LEU A 98 5.66 -22.60 0.68
CA LEU A 98 4.43 -22.83 1.44
C LEU A 98 4.72 -23.34 2.86
N SER A 99 5.65 -24.30 3.00
CA SER A 99 6.05 -24.83 4.30
C SER A 99 6.78 -23.83 5.18
N ASP A 100 7.54 -22.90 4.60
CA ASP A 100 8.19 -21.83 5.36
C ASP A 100 7.17 -20.77 5.84
N LEU A 101 6.12 -20.51 5.05
CA LEU A 101 5.03 -19.59 5.41
C LEU A 101 4.13 -20.19 6.51
N PHE A 102 3.89 -21.50 6.47
CA PHE A 102 3.09 -22.27 7.43
C PHE A 102 3.92 -23.34 8.13
N TYR A 103 4.91 -22.91 8.91
CA TYR A 103 5.94 -23.80 9.46
C TYR A 103 5.51 -24.54 10.73
N LEU A 104 5.57 -23.89 11.91
CA LEU A 104 5.24 -24.49 13.19
C LEU A 104 4.48 -23.51 14.08
N PRO A 105 3.79 -23.98 15.14
CA PRO A 105 3.01 -23.10 16.03
C PRO A 105 3.82 -22.02 16.74
N TYR A 106 5.09 -22.27 17.03
CA TYR A 106 5.97 -21.37 17.79
C TYR A 106 7.18 -20.87 17.00
N GLU A 107 7.34 -21.32 15.76
CA GLU A 107 8.49 -20.97 14.92
C GLU A 107 8.03 -20.61 13.51
N TYR A 108 8.53 -19.50 13.01
CA TYR A 108 8.39 -19.12 11.61
C TYR A 108 9.46 -19.81 10.76
N GLY A 109 9.10 -20.15 9.53
CA GLY A 109 10.07 -20.58 8.54
C GLY A 109 11.09 -19.48 8.23
N SER A 110 12.17 -19.88 7.57
CA SER A 110 13.30 -18.98 7.32
C SER A 110 12.90 -17.79 6.45
N ILE A 111 12.10 -18.04 5.41
CA ILE A 111 11.59 -17.03 4.48
C ILE A 111 10.60 -16.10 5.19
N ALA A 112 9.65 -16.67 5.94
CA ALA A 112 8.67 -15.90 6.70
C ALA A 112 9.35 -14.92 7.68
N ARG A 113 10.33 -15.40 8.45
CA ARG A 113 11.11 -14.57 9.38
C ARG A 113 11.86 -13.46 8.65
N ASN A 114 12.52 -13.77 7.54
CA ASN A 114 13.24 -12.80 6.73
C ASN A 114 12.29 -11.70 6.21
N MET A 115 11.13 -12.08 5.67
CA MET A 115 10.13 -11.10 5.20
C MET A 115 9.64 -10.17 6.31
N LEU A 116 9.45 -10.69 7.53
CA LEU A 116 9.06 -9.89 8.69
C LEU A 116 10.17 -8.91 9.10
N GLU A 117 11.41 -9.39 9.18
CA GLU A 117 12.59 -8.57 9.51
C GLU A 117 12.82 -7.47 8.46
N GLU A 118 12.70 -7.78 7.18
CA GLU A 118 12.83 -6.82 6.08
C GLU A 118 11.74 -5.77 6.13
N LEU A 119 10.48 -6.16 6.35
CA LEU A 119 9.37 -5.21 6.46
C LEU A 119 9.57 -4.26 7.66
N ASN A 120 9.97 -4.80 8.81
CA ASN A 120 10.26 -3.99 9.99
C ASN A 120 11.42 -3.02 9.74
N TRP A 121 12.49 -3.47 9.08
CA TRP A 121 13.62 -2.62 8.72
C TRP A 121 13.20 -1.51 7.73
N LEU A 122 12.43 -1.85 6.69
CA LEU A 122 11.93 -0.90 5.68
C LEU A 122 11.04 0.16 6.30
N ARG A 123 10.19 -0.24 7.26
CA ARG A 123 9.33 0.65 8.05
C ARG A 123 10.15 1.63 8.88
N ASN A 124 11.18 1.16 9.58
CA ASN A 124 12.02 1.98 10.45
C ASN A 124 12.93 2.94 9.66
N HIS A 125 13.29 2.58 8.41
CA HIS A 125 14.15 3.40 7.54
C HIS A 125 13.37 4.15 6.44
N ARG A 126 12.06 4.37 6.61
CA ARG A 126 11.21 5.06 5.62
C ARG A 126 11.75 6.43 5.16
N GLN A 127 12.44 7.15 6.04
CA GLN A 127 13.01 8.47 5.76
C GLN A 127 14.07 8.40 4.64
N ALA A 128 14.79 7.28 4.54
CA ALA A 128 15.82 7.07 3.52
C ALA A 128 15.22 6.89 2.12
N ALA A 129 13.95 6.50 1.98
CA ALA A 129 13.31 6.29 0.67
C ALA A 129 13.29 7.55 -0.22
N GLY A 130 13.17 8.73 0.41
CA GLY A 130 13.09 10.03 -0.27
C GLY A 130 14.40 10.81 -0.35
N ALA A 131 15.49 10.33 0.28
CA ALA A 131 16.78 11.03 0.28
C ALA A 131 17.61 10.69 -1.00
N PRO A 132 18.47 11.60 -1.49
CA PRO A 132 19.45 11.30 -2.53
C PRO A 132 20.80 10.86 -1.91
N THR A 133 20.76 9.87 -1.01
CA THR A 133 21.93 9.36 -0.28
C THR A 133 22.12 7.87 -0.55
N ASP A 134 23.31 7.32 -0.26
CA ASP A 134 23.61 5.88 -0.38
C ASP A 134 22.61 5.01 0.41
N GLN A 135 22.10 5.54 1.53
CA GLN A 135 21.06 4.91 2.34
C GLN A 135 19.73 4.72 1.58
N ALA A 136 19.44 5.59 0.61
CA ALA A 136 18.26 5.48 -0.23
C ALA A 136 18.40 4.36 -1.26
N GLU A 137 19.61 4.12 -1.76
CA GLU A 137 19.88 2.98 -2.65
C GLU A 137 19.79 1.65 -1.91
N GLU A 138 20.32 1.59 -0.68
CA GLU A 138 20.16 0.43 0.19
C GLU A 138 18.68 0.15 0.47
N TRP A 139 17.91 1.19 0.83
CA TRP A 139 16.48 1.06 1.06
C TRP A 139 15.74 0.56 -0.18
N ARG A 140 16.02 1.14 -1.36
CA ARG A 140 15.42 0.70 -2.64
C ARG A 140 15.84 -0.70 -3.04
N SER A 141 17.04 -1.13 -2.67
CA SER A 141 17.52 -2.51 -2.90
C SER A 141 16.72 -3.50 -2.04
N LYS A 142 16.61 -3.23 -0.73
CA LYS A 142 15.81 -4.06 0.19
C LYS A 142 14.32 -4.06 -0.16
N ALA A 143 13.76 -2.92 -0.57
CA ALA A 143 12.37 -2.84 -1.03
C ALA A 143 12.12 -3.69 -2.28
N ARG A 144 13.08 -3.72 -3.23
CA ARG A 144 13.01 -4.61 -4.41
C ARG A 144 13.13 -6.08 -4.04
N HIS A 145 14.02 -6.42 -3.10
CA HIS A 145 14.13 -7.79 -2.62
C HIS A 145 12.83 -8.26 -1.97
N PHE A 146 12.24 -7.44 -1.09
CA PHE A 146 10.93 -7.71 -0.49
C PHE A 146 9.82 -7.83 -1.55
N ASP A 147 9.80 -6.98 -2.57
CA ASP A 147 8.83 -7.05 -3.67
C ASP A 147 8.92 -8.36 -4.44
N ASN A 148 10.15 -8.83 -4.72
CA ASN A 148 10.39 -10.13 -5.37
C ASN A 148 9.89 -11.28 -4.49
N ARG A 149 10.15 -11.25 -3.18
CA ARG A 149 9.61 -12.26 -2.24
C ARG A 149 8.09 -12.27 -2.22
N CYS A 150 7.46 -11.10 -2.29
CA CYS A 150 6.00 -11.02 -2.38
C CYS A 150 5.49 -11.61 -3.71
N GLU A 151 6.22 -11.40 -4.81
CA GLU A 151 5.90 -11.98 -6.12
C GLU A 151 6.04 -13.50 -6.11
N ASP A 152 7.09 -14.06 -5.48
CA ASP A 152 7.27 -15.51 -5.31
C ASP A 152 6.03 -16.15 -4.64
N VAL A 153 5.48 -15.51 -3.60
CA VAL A 153 4.26 -15.98 -2.90
C VAL A 153 3.03 -15.93 -3.82
N VAL A 154 2.91 -14.89 -4.64
CA VAL A 154 1.80 -14.76 -5.60
C VAL A 154 1.91 -15.80 -6.71
N GLN A 155 3.12 -16.07 -7.20
CA GLN A 155 3.38 -17.11 -8.19
C GLN A 155 3.06 -18.50 -7.62
N MET A 156 3.54 -18.81 -6.41
CA MET A 156 3.21 -20.04 -5.68
C MET A 156 1.69 -20.21 -5.56
N PHE A 157 0.95 -19.16 -5.17
CA PHE A 157 -0.51 -19.20 -5.12
C PHE A 157 -1.13 -19.52 -6.48
N ASN A 158 -0.68 -18.87 -7.55
CA ASN A 158 -1.23 -19.08 -8.89
C ASN A 158 -0.98 -20.51 -9.38
N ARG A 159 0.21 -21.07 -9.14
CA ARG A 159 0.54 -22.45 -9.53
C ARG A 159 -0.23 -23.48 -8.70
N LEU A 160 -0.33 -23.28 -7.39
CA LEU A 160 -1.06 -24.18 -6.49
C LEU A 160 -2.58 -24.15 -6.75
N SER A 161 -3.14 -22.99 -7.08
CA SER A 161 -4.56 -22.84 -7.44
C SER A 161 -4.95 -23.59 -8.72
N ASN A 162 -3.96 -23.90 -9.58
CA ASN A 162 -4.14 -24.67 -10.79
C ASN A 162 -3.77 -26.15 -10.62
N ALA A 163 -3.52 -26.62 -9.39
CA ALA A 163 -3.21 -28.01 -9.13
C ALA A 163 -4.34 -28.94 -9.61
N PRO A 164 -4.00 -30.09 -10.25
CA PRO A 164 -4.97 -31.11 -10.65
C PRO A 164 -5.78 -31.68 -9.48
N ASN A 165 -5.16 -31.87 -8.32
CA ASN A 165 -5.83 -32.42 -7.14
C ASN A 165 -6.69 -31.36 -6.44
N ARG A 166 -8.00 -31.43 -6.64
CA ARG A 166 -8.94 -30.44 -6.11
C ARG A 166 -9.26 -30.64 -4.63
N SER A 167 -9.22 -31.88 -4.14
CA SER A 167 -9.45 -32.16 -2.72
C SER A 167 -8.44 -31.43 -1.83
N ILE A 168 -7.14 -31.59 -2.11
CA ILE A 168 -6.08 -30.94 -1.31
C ILE A 168 -6.15 -29.41 -1.48
N LEU A 169 -6.43 -28.93 -2.70
CA LEU A 169 -6.56 -27.50 -2.94
C LEU A 169 -7.66 -26.88 -2.08
N TYR A 170 -8.85 -27.49 -2.01
CA TYR A 170 -9.97 -26.93 -1.25
C TYR A 170 -9.69 -26.87 0.25
N ASP A 171 -8.98 -27.86 0.80
CA ASP A 171 -8.57 -27.85 2.21
C ASP A 171 -7.58 -26.70 2.51
N LEU A 172 -6.70 -26.39 1.56
CA LEU A 172 -5.66 -25.36 1.73
C LEU A 172 -6.09 -23.96 1.28
N TYR A 173 -7.14 -23.85 0.44
CA TYR A 173 -7.46 -22.64 -0.33
C TYR A 173 -7.61 -21.40 0.56
N ASN A 174 -8.31 -21.54 1.69
CA ASN A 174 -8.54 -20.42 2.61
C ASN A 174 -7.22 -19.89 3.20
N TYR A 175 -6.29 -20.78 3.56
CA TYR A 175 -4.98 -20.39 4.11
C TYR A 175 -4.10 -19.72 3.06
N ILE A 176 -4.06 -20.24 1.84
CA ILE A 176 -3.24 -19.66 0.76
C ILE A 176 -3.79 -18.32 0.29
N CYS A 177 -5.11 -18.13 0.27
CA CYS A 177 -5.74 -16.84 0.01
C CYS A 177 -5.46 -15.82 1.12
N ASP A 178 -5.44 -16.28 2.38
CA ASP A 178 -5.13 -15.45 3.54
C ASP A 178 -3.72 -14.86 3.44
N ILE A 179 -2.70 -15.72 3.26
CA ILE A 179 -1.32 -15.25 3.17
C ILE A 179 -1.06 -14.42 1.91
N LYS A 180 -1.66 -14.77 0.77
CA LYS A 180 -1.59 -13.95 -0.45
C LYS A 180 -2.09 -12.53 -0.19
N SER A 181 -3.21 -12.41 0.52
CA SER A 181 -3.81 -11.12 0.86
C SER A 181 -2.92 -10.34 1.83
N GLY A 182 -2.41 -10.98 2.89
CA GLY A 182 -1.51 -10.35 3.85
C GLY A 182 -0.21 -9.84 3.24
N VAL A 183 0.44 -10.67 2.42
CA VAL A 183 1.66 -10.31 1.68
C VAL A 183 1.37 -9.19 0.66
N GLY A 184 0.23 -9.26 -0.04
CA GLY A 184 -0.20 -8.20 -0.96
C GLY A 184 -0.39 -6.85 -0.28
N LEU A 185 -0.96 -6.85 0.93
CA LEU A 185 -1.15 -5.63 1.72
C LEU A 185 0.20 -5.05 2.21
N ALA A 186 1.10 -5.92 2.69
CA ALA A 186 2.46 -5.52 3.06
C ALA A 186 3.24 -4.94 1.88
N ARG A 187 3.15 -5.57 0.70
CA ARG A 187 3.75 -5.10 -0.56
C ARG A 187 3.24 -3.71 -0.94
N ALA A 188 1.92 -3.50 -0.90
CA ALA A 188 1.31 -2.21 -1.22
C ALA A 188 1.76 -1.11 -0.26
N TYR A 189 1.91 -1.44 1.02
CA TYR A 189 2.43 -0.51 2.03
C TYR A 189 3.88 -0.09 1.74
N VAL A 190 4.78 -1.04 1.47
CA VAL A 190 6.17 -0.74 1.11
C VAL A 190 6.26 0.14 -0.14
N LYS A 191 5.43 -0.13 -1.17
CA LYS A 191 5.35 0.72 -2.38
C LYS A 191 4.89 2.15 -2.06
N THR A 192 3.98 2.29 -1.09
CA THR A 192 3.52 3.60 -0.61
C THR A 192 4.65 4.34 0.13
N LEU A 193 5.43 3.65 0.96
CA LEU A 193 6.62 4.22 1.63
C LEU A 193 7.67 4.71 0.61
N GLY A 194 7.83 4.00 -0.50
CA GLY A 194 8.74 4.38 -1.59
C GLY A 194 8.23 5.49 -2.51
N GLY A 195 7.04 6.05 -2.28
CA GLY A 195 6.43 7.07 -3.14
C GLY A 195 5.92 6.55 -4.49
N HIS A 196 5.83 5.22 -4.65
CA HIS A 196 5.44 4.55 -5.90
C HIS A 196 3.99 3.99 -5.89
N GLY A 197 3.16 4.34 -4.92
CA GLY A 197 1.75 3.91 -4.83
C GLY A 197 0.80 5.07 -4.61
N GLN A 198 -0.43 4.98 -5.14
CA GLN A 198 -1.51 5.78 -4.57
C GLN A 198 -1.73 5.28 -3.13
N PRO A 199 -1.85 6.16 -2.12
CA PRO A 199 -2.32 5.73 -0.81
C PRO A 199 -3.68 5.10 -1.03
N SER A 200 -3.78 3.78 -0.86
CA SER A 200 -5.07 3.12 -0.91
C SER A 200 -5.93 3.82 0.13
N ALA A 201 -7.06 4.37 -0.30
CA ALA A 201 -8.08 4.94 0.57
C ALA A 201 -8.81 3.81 1.32
N LEU A 202 -8.06 2.82 1.83
CA LEU A 202 -8.51 1.97 2.92
C LEU A 202 -8.69 2.92 4.10
N VAL A 203 -9.91 3.44 4.18
CA VAL A 203 -10.49 4.04 5.36
C VAL A 203 -10.04 3.14 6.51
N MET A 204 -9.28 3.72 7.43
CA MET A 204 -8.96 3.08 8.70
C MET A 204 -10.30 2.78 9.35
N SER A 205 -10.82 1.57 9.16
CA SER A 205 -12.03 1.14 9.85
C SER A 205 -11.58 0.89 11.28
N ASP A 206 -11.96 1.78 12.19
CA ASP A 206 -11.66 1.64 13.61
C ASP A 206 -12.32 0.39 14.23
N ASP A 207 -13.27 -0.23 13.51
CA ASP A 207 -13.94 -1.47 13.87
C ASP A 207 -13.73 -2.55 12.78
N PRO A 208 -12.58 -3.26 12.78
CA PRO A 208 -12.42 -4.44 11.93
C PRO A 208 -13.29 -5.57 12.47
N GLU A 209 -14.09 -6.16 11.59
CA GLU A 209 -14.98 -7.27 11.93
C GLU A 209 -14.21 -8.44 12.58
N PRO A 210 -14.81 -9.24 13.48
CA PRO A 210 -14.13 -10.31 14.22
C PRO A 210 -13.43 -11.38 13.34
N TRP A 211 -13.86 -11.54 12.08
CA TRP A 211 -13.23 -12.42 11.09
C TRP A 211 -12.12 -11.75 10.27
N GLY A 212 -11.89 -10.44 10.46
CA GLY A 212 -10.81 -9.68 9.85
C GLY A 212 -9.46 -9.83 10.57
N PHE A 213 -9.42 -10.54 11.71
CA PHE A 213 -8.19 -10.84 12.43
C PHE A 213 -7.53 -12.09 11.85
N ARG A 214 -6.43 -11.89 11.14
CA ARG A 214 -5.64 -12.99 10.59
C ARG A 214 -4.64 -13.49 11.65
N GLY A 215 -4.44 -14.81 11.71
CA GLY A 215 -3.45 -15.45 12.57
C GLY A 215 -2.10 -15.67 11.85
N GLY A 216 -1.12 -16.20 12.58
CA GLY A 216 0.19 -16.55 12.02
C GLY A 216 0.87 -15.40 11.28
N LEU A 217 1.54 -15.71 10.17
CA LEU A 217 2.32 -14.75 9.39
C LEU A 217 1.48 -13.61 8.80
N SER A 218 0.26 -13.89 8.30
CA SER A 218 -0.60 -12.84 7.76
C SER A 218 -1.06 -11.87 8.86
N GLY A 219 -1.26 -12.36 10.09
CA GLY A 219 -1.55 -11.53 11.25
C GLY A 219 -0.38 -10.62 11.65
N GLU A 220 0.86 -11.12 11.59
CA GLU A 220 2.06 -10.32 11.84
C GLU A 220 2.22 -9.19 10.81
N PHE A 221 2.02 -9.49 9.52
CA PHE A 221 1.99 -8.46 8.48
C PHE A 221 0.92 -7.42 8.76
N GLN A 222 -0.30 -7.85 9.11
CA GLN A 222 -1.40 -6.97 9.45
C GLN A 222 -1.03 -6.04 10.62
N ARG A 223 -0.47 -6.57 11.71
CA ARG A 223 -0.05 -5.76 12.88
C ARG A 223 1.03 -4.72 12.58
N MET A 224 1.92 -4.99 11.63
CA MET A 224 2.95 -4.03 11.22
C MET A 224 2.42 -2.85 10.39
N LEU A 225 1.19 -2.94 9.87
CA LEU A 225 0.58 -1.91 9.04
C LEU A 225 -0.13 -0.83 9.86
N PRO A 226 -0.20 0.41 9.34
CA PRO A 226 -0.93 1.48 10.01
C PRO A 226 -2.40 1.09 10.29
N GLY A 227 -2.90 1.40 11.49
CA GLY A 227 -4.31 1.23 11.88
C GLY A 227 -4.81 -0.18 12.20
N HIS A 228 -3.94 -1.20 12.17
CA HIS A 228 -4.32 -2.60 12.34
C HIS A 228 -3.89 -3.21 13.70
N GLY A 229 -3.23 -2.42 14.58
CA GLY A 229 -2.83 -2.79 15.94
C GLY A 229 -3.82 -2.36 17.04
N ASN A 230 -5.10 -2.07 16.69
CA ASN A 230 -6.06 -1.43 17.60
C ASN A 230 -6.34 -2.20 18.90
N ARG A 231 -6.07 -3.52 18.93
CA ARG A 231 -6.24 -4.41 20.10
C ARG A 231 -4.93 -4.98 20.66
N ASP A 232 -3.76 -4.52 20.18
CA ASP A 232 -2.49 -4.92 20.77
C ASP A 232 -2.33 -4.34 22.18
N LEU A 233 -1.84 -5.16 23.11
CA LEU A 233 -1.63 -4.78 24.52
C LEU A 233 -0.70 -3.58 24.64
N PHE A 234 0.32 -3.54 23.78
CA PHE A 234 1.19 -2.40 23.58
C PHE A 234 0.85 -1.83 22.21
N LYS A 235 0.11 -0.73 22.21
CA LYS A 235 0.05 0.11 21.02
C LYS A 235 1.44 0.70 20.87
N ASP A 236 2.22 0.17 19.92
CA ASP A 236 3.11 1.06 19.22
C ASP A 236 2.18 2.17 18.72
N PRO A 237 2.33 3.43 19.17
CA PRO A 237 1.57 4.49 18.55
C PRO A 237 1.77 4.27 17.05
N PRO A 238 0.71 4.34 16.20
CA PRO A 238 0.99 4.51 14.78
C PRO A 238 2.09 5.57 14.74
N MET A 239 3.13 5.39 13.92
CA MET A 239 4.06 6.48 13.68
C MET A 239 3.27 7.59 12.94
N THR A 240 2.27 8.18 13.62
CA THR A 240 1.56 9.41 13.34
C THR A 240 2.67 10.42 13.40
N GLN A 241 3.27 10.57 12.24
CA GLN A 241 4.19 11.63 11.91
C GLN A 241 3.53 12.89 12.41
N VAL A 242 4.15 13.51 13.41
CA VAL A 242 3.58 14.71 14.02
C VAL A 242 3.78 15.83 13.01
N TYR A 243 2.66 16.36 12.53
CA TYR A 243 2.68 17.50 11.62
C TYR A 243 2.40 18.78 12.41
N SER A 244 3.26 19.77 12.26
CA SER A 244 3.03 21.12 12.76
C SER A 244 2.73 22.07 11.61
N ILE A 245 1.62 22.80 11.72
CA ILE A 245 1.31 23.90 10.81
C ILE A 245 1.73 25.19 11.50
N ARG A 246 2.58 25.97 10.84
CA ARG A 246 3.02 27.28 11.35
C ARG A 246 2.91 28.35 10.27
N SER A 247 2.89 29.61 10.69
CA SER A 247 2.95 30.74 9.76
C SER A 247 4.26 30.73 8.97
N TYR A 248 4.16 31.09 7.70
CA TYR A 248 5.31 31.25 6.81
C TYR A 248 6.22 32.39 7.27
N CYS A 249 7.53 32.18 7.18
CA CYS A 249 8.54 33.20 7.42
C CYS A 249 9.52 33.30 6.23
N ASN A 250 10.23 34.43 6.10
CA ASN A 250 11.14 34.66 4.97
C ASN A 250 12.29 33.63 4.87
N LYS A 251 12.62 32.93 5.96
CA LYS A 251 13.61 31.84 5.95
C LYS A 251 13.14 30.61 5.17
N ASP A 252 11.83 30.43 5.03
CA ASP A 252 11.23 29.26 4.38
C ASP A 252 11.25 29.37 2.85
N LYS A 253 11.60 30.54 2.31
CA LYS A 253 11.65 30.79 0.86
C LYS A 253 12.45 29.73 0.11
N THR A 254 13.59 29.31 0.66
CA THR A 254 14.43 28.28 0.03
C THR A 254 13.78 26.90 0.05
N GLU A 255 13.07 26.55 1.13
CA GLU A 255 12.40 25.25 1.25
C GLU A 255 11.15 25.19 0.37
N VAL A 256 10.37 26.27 0.29
CA VAL A 256 9.22 26.39 -0.63
C VAL A 256 9.68 26.25 -2.08
N GLN A 257 10.76 26.93 -2.46
CA GLN A 257 11.35 26.80 -3.80
C GLN A 257 11.76 25.35 -4.09
N LYS A 258 12.49 24.70 -3.16
CA LYS A 258 12.88 23.28 -3.31
C LYS A 258 11.67 22.36 -3.48
N ILE A 259 10.63 22.52 -2.66
CA ILE A 259 9.40 21.71 -2.79
C ILE A 259 8.76 21.94 -4.14
N SER A 260 8.65 23.19 -4.59
CA SER A 260 8.06 23.51 -5.89
C SER A 260 8.83 22.87 -7.05
N GLU A 261 10.15 22.86 -7.00
CA GLU A 261 11.00 22.20 -8.00
C GLU A 261 10.84 20.67 -7.98
N VAL A 262 10.76 20.05 -6.80
CA VAL A 262 10.54 18.60 -6.65
C VAL A 262 9.18 18.21 -7.20
N MET A 263 8.14 18.99 -6.90
CA MET A 263 6.79 18.77 -7.40
C MET A 263 6.73 18.88 -8.93
N LEU A 264 7.47 19.85 -9.50
CA LEU A 264 7.58 20.06 -10.94
C LEU A 264 8.38 18.96 -11.66
N ARG A 265 9.49 18.46 -11.07
CA ARG A 265 10.30 17.36 -11.65
C ARG A 265 9.61 16.00 -11.60
N GLY A 266 8.69 15.78 -10.66
CA GLY A 266 7.98 14.51 -10.53
C GLY A 266 6.88 14.27 -11.59
N GLY A 267 6.59 15.25 -12.45
CA GLY A 267 5.73 15.06 -13.61
C GLY A 267 6.45 14.27 -14.70
N LYS A 268 5.96 13.06 -15.00
CA LYS A 268 6.41 12.32 -16.18
C LYS A 268 6.01 13.12 -17.42
N GLU A 269 6.98 13.43 -18.27
CA GLU A 269 6.92 14.26 -19.49
C GLU A 269 7.18 15.76 -19.24
N GLN A 270 8.40 16.21 -19.58
CA GLN A 270 8.70 17.64 -19.69
C GLN A 270 8.92 18.00 -21.16
N THR A 271 8.00 18.77 -21.71
CA THR A 271 8.35 19.84 -22.66
C THR A 271 9.22 20.87 -21.93
N PRO A 272 10.27 21.44 -22.56
CA PRO A 272 11.14 22.42 -21.92
C PRO A 272 10.37 23.62 -21.36
N LEU A 273 10.69 24.03 -20.12
CA LEU A 273 10.11 25.17 -19.39
C LEU A 273 10.11 26.49 -20.20
N VAL A 274 10.97 26.58 -21.21
CA VAL A 274 11.17 27.77 -22.06
C VAL A 274 9.93 28.12 -22.91
N MET A 275 8.98 27.19 -23.10
CA MET A 275 7.82 27.40 -23.97
C MET A 275 6.47 27.57 -23.24
N GLN A 276 6.43 27.51 -21.90
CA GLN A 276 5.17 27.58 -21.15
C GLN A 276 4.97 28.97 -20.53
N PRO A 277 3.77 29.58 -20.64
CA PRO A 277 3.50 30.90 -20.06
C PRO A 277 3.53 30.84 -18.53
N PRO A 278 4.22 31.75 -17.82
CA PRO A 278 4.40 31.69 -16.37
C PRO A 278 3.07 31.89 -15.63
N LEU A 279 2.74 31.01 -14.68
CA LEU A 279 1.55 31.12 -13.83
C LEU A 279 1.76 32.14 -12.71
N ILE A 280 0.67 32.72 -12.17
CA ILE A 280 0.79 33.63 -11.01
C ILE A 280 1.32 32.85 -9.79
N SER A 281 0.96 31.57 -9.69
CA SER A 281 1.46 30.63 -8.68
C SER A 281 2.98 30.43 -8.75
N ASP A 282 3.60 30.52 -9.93
CA ASP A 282 5.06 30.42 -10.09
C ASP A 282 5.77 31.63 -9.46
N GLY A 283 5.14 32.81 -9.51
CA GLY A 283 5.62 34.02 -8.84
C GLY A 283 5.57 33.91 -7.31
N LEU A 284 4.57 33.20 -6.78
CA LEU A 284 4.44 32.91 -5.35
C LEU A 284 5.45 31.88 -4.85
N SER A 285 5.59 30.74 -5.55
CA SER A 285 6.54 29.69 -5.16
C SER A 285 8.00 30.13 -5.30
N SER A 286 8.32 30.91 -6.34
CA SER A 286 9.65 31.51 -6.52
C SER A 286 9.93 32.66 -5.55
N GLY A 287 8.91 33.17 -4.85
CA GLY A 287 9.01 34.28 -3.92
C GLY A 287 9.36 35.61 -4.60
N GLN A 288 8.95 35.79 -5.86
CA GLN A 288 8.91 37.09 -6.55
C GLN A 288 7.75 37.94 -6.05
N ILE A 289 6.63 37.29 -5.72
CA ILE A 289 5.44 37.91 -5.15
C ILE A 289 5.35 37.46 -3.68
N PRO A 290 5.34 38.38 -2.70
CA PRO A 290 5.10 38.01 -1.32
C PRO A 290 3.62 37.60 -1.13
N PRO A 291 3.32 36.59 -0.31
CA PRO A 291 1.95 36.25 0.02
C PRO A 291 1.28 37.36 0.82
N SER A 292 -0.07 37.39 0.81
CA SER A 292 -0.84 38.34 1.62
C SER A 292 -0.60 38.10 3.12
N SER A 293 -0.71 39.18 3.91
CA SER A 293 -0.56 39.12 5.37
C SER A 293 -1.49 38.06 5.96
N GLU A 294 -0.96 37.22 6.86
CA GLU A 294 -1.70 36.15 7.57
C GLU A 294 -2.30 35.03 6.69
N CYS A 295 -1.99 35.04 5.38
CA CYS A 295 -2.48 34.07 4.40
C CYS A 295 -1.32 33.20 3.86
N ALA A 296 -0.41 32.79 4.74
CA ALA A 296 0.75 32.00 4.38
C ALA A 296 1.14 31.03 5.50
N PHE A 297 1.12 29.74 5.19
CA PHE A 297 1.36 28.64 6.12
C PHE A 297 2.36 27.64 5.55
N VAL A 298 3.09 27.00 6.46
CA VAL A 298 4.06 25.96 6.16
C VAL A 298 3.71 24.73 6.99
N LEU A 299 3.77 23.56 6.36
CA LEU A 299 3.58 22.26 6.97
C LEU A 299 4.96 21.64 7.23
N GLU A 300 5.21 21.28 8.48
CA GLU A 300 6.45 20.65 8.91
C GLU A 300 6.19 19.25 9.44
N ASP A 301 7.08 18.34 9.09
CA ASP A 301 7.24 17.03 9.70
C ASP A 301 8.58 16.94 10.44
N GLU A 302 8.90 15.77 11.00
CA GLU A 302 10.18 15.52 11.69
C GLU A 302 11.42 15.72 10.78
N LEU A 303 11.25 15.72 9.45
CA LEU A 303 12.31 15.99 8.48
C LEU A 303 12.39 17.46 8.05
N GLY A 304 11.54 18.32 8.60
CA GLY A 304 11.44 19.74 8.25
C GLY A 304 10.24 20.04 7.36
N VAL A 305 10.36 21.07 6.52
CA VAL A 305 9.24 21.55 5.71
C VAL A 305 8.86 20.49 4.66
N CYS A 306 7.61 20.04 4.70
CA CYS A 306 7.07 19.01 3.82
C CYS A 306 5.90 19.48 2.95
N GLY A 307 5.38 20.68 3.20
CA GLY A 307 4.38 21.32 2.37
C GLY A 307 4.21 22.80 2.70
N TYR A 308 3.49 23.52 1.86
CA TYR A 308 3.20 24.92 2.06
C TYR A 308 1.84 25.29 1.47
N ALA A 309 1.25 26.36 2.00
CA ALA A 309 0.02 26.95 1.50
C ALA A 309 0.16 28.48 1.52
N LEU A 310 0.16 29.09 0.33
CA LEU A 310 0.32 30.52 0.13
C LEU A 310 -0.93 31.07 -0.55
N ALA A 311 -1.35 32.28 -0.19
CA ALA A 311 -2.41 32.96 -0.90
C ALA A 311 -2.16 34.44 -1.12
N LEU A 312 -2.87 34.97 -2.13
CA LEU A 312 -2.98 36.37 -2.44
C LEU A 312 -4.45 36.77 -2.33
N THR A 313 -4.73 37.79 -1.53
CA THR A 313 -6.08 38.33 -1.35
C THR A 313 -6.52 39.17 -2.54
N ASP A 314 -5.59 39.93 -3.14
CA ASP A 314 -5.79 40.71 -4.36
C ASP A 314 -4.89 40.20 -5.50
N THR A 315 -5.47 39.37 -6.36
CA THR A 315 -4.76 38.82 -7.52
C THR A 315 -4.53 39.85 -8.62
N LYS A 316 -5.36 40.91 -8.71
CA LYS A 316 -5.24 41.94 -9.75
C LYS A 316 -3.95 42.75 -9.57
N ALA A 317 -3.66 43.14 -8.33
CA ALA A 317 -2.42 43.85 -7.99
C ALA A 317 -1.18 42.97 -8.23
N ALA A 318 -1.27 41.67 -7.96
CA ALA A 318 -0.18 40.72 -8.19
C ALA A 318 0.07 40.46 -9.67
N ALA A 319 -0.98 40.30 -10.46
CA ALA A 319 -0.86 40.06 -11.90
C ALA A 319 -0.33 41.27 -12.68
N ALA A 320 -0.68 42.49 -12.25
CA ALA A 320 -0.11 43.72 -12.80
C ALA A 320 1.43 43.78 -12.65
N LYS A 321 1.96 43.26 -11.52
CA LYS A 321 3.42 43.21 -11.29
C LYS A 321 4.16 42.26 -12.22
N ILE A 322 3.50 41.20 -12.68
CA ILE A 322 4.08 40.20 -13.60
C ILE A 322 3.59 40.36 -15.05
N GLN A 323 2.92 41.47 -15.37
CA GLN A 323 2.40 41.80 -16.70
C GLN A 323 1.59 40.66 -17.33
N ARG A 324 0.76 39.98 -16.54
CA ARG A 324 -0.12 38.90 -17.01
C ARG A 324 -1.55 39.38 -17.11
N ASP A 325 -2.19 39.12 -18.25
CA ASP A 325 -3.63 39.30 -18.39
C ASP A 325 -4.38 38.30 -17.50
N VAL A 326 -5.26 38.82 -16.65
CA VAL A 326 -6.14 38.01 -15.81
C VAL A 326 -7.56 38.17 -16.29
N ASN A 327 -8.31 37.08 -16.30
CA ASN A 327 -9.71 37.09 -16.69
C ASN A 327 -10.53 37.88 -15.65
N GLU A 328 -10.98 39.07 -16.00
CA GLU A 328 -11.73 39.96 -15.09
C GLU A 328 -13.03 39.35 -14.52
N PRO A 329 -13.83 38.56 -15.26
CA PRO A 329 -14.98 37.84 -14.74
C PRO A 329 -14.60 36.86 -13.62
N LEU A 330 -13.47 36.15 -13.75
CA LEU A 330 -12.99 35.23 -12.72
C LEU A 330 -12.67 35.99 -11.42
N LEU A 331 -11.96 37.10 -11.52
CA LEU A 331 -11.58 37.91 -10.36
C LEU A 331 -12.77 38.59 -9.68
N LYS A 332 -13.88 38.80 -10.40
CA LYS A 332 -15.11 39.34 -9.82
C LYS A 332 -15.70 38.36 -8.81
N ASP A 333 -15.73 37.08 -9.15
CA ASP A 333 -16.31 36.04 -8.30
C ASP A 333 -15.27 35.45 -7.32
N PHE A 334 -14.01 35.36 -7.75
CA PHE A 334 -12.89 34.78 -7.00
C PHE A 334 -11.67 35.71 -7.03
N PRO A 335 -11.63 36.75 -6.18
CA PRO A 335 -10.54 37.74 -6.21
C PRO A 335 -9.21 37.20 -5.69
N SER A 336 -9.21 36.10 -4.93
CA SER A 336 -8.01 35.57 -4.27
C SER A 336 -7.40 34.36 -4.98
N LEU A 337 -6.08 34.27 -5.00
CA LEU A 337 -5.34 33.12 -5.53
C LEU A 337 -4.81 32.27 -4.36
N VAL A 338 -4.95 30.94 -4.45
CA VAL A 338 -4.45 29.97 -3.49
C VAL A 338 -3.47 29.02 -4.18
N LEU A 339 -2.34 28.78 -3.54
CA LEU A 339 -1.34 27.81 -3.95
C LEU A 339 -1.02 26.90 -2.77
N VAL A 340 -1.32 25.61 -2.90
CA VAL A 340 -0.98 24.59 -1.90
C VAL A 340 -0.19 23.48 -2.58
N GLN A 341 0.94 23.10 -1.99
CA GLN A 341 1.72 21.96 -2.43
C GLN A 341 2.22 21.17 -1.22
N VAL A 342 2.18 19.85 -1.32
CA VAL A 342 2.63 18.93 -0.27
C VAL A 342 3.44 17.82 -0.92
N LEU A 343 4.58 17.47 -0.32
CA LEU A 343 5.46 16.42 -0.82
C LEU A 343 4.76 15.05 -0.80
N PRO A 344 5.06 14.16 -1.77
CA PRO A 344 4.46 12.82 -1.82
C PRO A 344 4.73 11.93 -0.60
N ARG A 345 5.72 12.28 0.23
CA ARG A 345 6.01 11.57 1.49
C ARG A 345 4.93 11.77 2.56
N VAL A 346 4.11 12.82 2.44
CA VAL A 346 2.97 13.06 3.33
C VAL A 346 1.80 12.20 2.86
N THR A 347 1.56 11.11 3.56
CA THR A 347 0.52 10.13 3.20
C THR A 347 -0.85 10.46 3.80
N ASP A 348 -0.87 11.15 4.95
CA ASP A 348 -2.10 11.58 5.61
C ASP A 348 -2.64 12.87 4.96
N PRO A 349 -3.87 12.87 4.42
CA PRO A 349 -4.48 14.09 3.87
C PRO A 349 -4.97 15.07 4.96
N ALA A 350 -5.09 14.66 6.23
CA ALA A 350 -5.66 15.49 7.29
C ALA A 350 -4.85 16.77 7.59
N PRO A 351 -3.51 16.75 7.69
CA PRO A 351 -2.70 17.96 7.89
C PRO A 351 -2.84 18.94 6.72
N ALA A 352 -2.84 18.43 5.48
CA ALA A 352 -3.06 19.25 4.29
C ALA A 352 -4.47 19.88 4.29
N LYS A 353 -5.51 19.13 4.65
CA LYS A 353 -6.88 19.64 4.83
C LYS A 353 -6.97 20.72 5.90
N ARG A 354 -6.33 20.52 7.05
CA ARG A 354 -6.28 21.53 8.11
C ARG A 354 -5.58 22.81 7.66
N MET A 355 -4.44 22.69 6.97
CA MET A 355 -3.68 23.82 6.44
C MET A 355 -4.50 24.60 5.39
N VAL A 356 -5.15 23.90 4.46
CA VAL A 356 -6.08 24.54 3.48
C VAL A 356 -7.23 25.24 4.21
N GLY A 357 -7.84 24.59 5.20
CA GLY A 357 -8.94 25.18 5.99
C GLY A 357 -8.54 26.44 6.76
N GLN A 358 -7.33 26.46 7.33
CA GLN A 358 -6.75 27.67 7.95
C GLN A 358 -6.52 28.77 6.92
N LEU A 359 -5.96 28.43 5.76
CA LEU A 359 -5.73 29.40 4.69
C LEU A 359 -7.04 30.02 4.18
N LEU A 360 -8.07 29.20 3.91
CA LEU A 360 -9.37 29.69 3.45
C LEU A 360 -10.06 30.56 4.52
N SER A 361 -9.94 30.20 5.81
CA SER A 361 -10.42 31.03 6.92
C SER A 361 -9.71 32.39 6.97
N SER A 362 -8.38 32.42 6.82
CA SER A 362 -7.61 33.68 6.76
C SER A 362 -8.07 34.56 5.59
N ILE A 363 -8.25 33.97 4.40
CA ILE A 363 -8.71 34.69 3.21
C ILE A 363 -10.14 35.23 3.42
N SER A 364 -11.04 34.45 4.00
CA SER A 364 -12.40 34.88 4.32
C SER A 364 -12.39 36.05 5.32
N SER A 365 -11.56 35.98 6.37
CA SER A 365 -11.42 37.07 7.35
C SER A 365 -10.88 38.38 6.76
N SER A 366 -10.12 38.29 5.65
CA SER A 366 -9.65 39.46 4.89
C SER A 366 -10.74 40.10 4.02
N GLY A 367 -11.96 39.55 3.99
CA GLY A 367 -13.10 40.07 3.24
C GLY A 367 -13.23 39.56 1.80
N SER A 368 -12.48 38.52 1.44
CA SER A 368 -12.57 37.91 0.11
C SER A 368 -13.78 36.98 -0.01
N ARG A 369 -14.47 37.03 -1.15
CA ARG A 369 -15.68 36.25 -1.44
C ARG A 369 -15.39 34.86 -2.04
N GLY A 370 -14.15 34.64 -2.48
CA GLY A 370 -13.80 33.44 -3.22
C GLY A 370 -12.32 33.36 -3.53
N ALA A 371 -11.83 32.13 -3.67
CA ALA A 371 -10.47 31.84 -4.02
C ALA A 371 -10.38 30.87 -5.20
N PHE A 372 -9.36 31.01 -6.04
CA PHE A 372 -9.06 30.10 -7.13
C PHE A 372 -7.62 29.61 -7.09
N CYS A 373 -7.32 28.50 -7.77
CA CYS A 373 -5.98 28.00 -8.01
C CYS A 373 -5.77 27.70 -9.50
N GLU A 374 -4.57 27.97 -9.99
CA GLU A 374 -4.14 27.65 -11.36
C GLU A 374 -3.28 26.38 -11.32
N LEU A 375 -3.66 25.36 -12.09
CA LEU A 375 -2.95 24.09 -12.19
C LEU A 375 -2.70 23.74 -13.65
N ARG A 376 -1.64 22.97 -13.91
CA ARG A 376 -1.35 22.43 -15.25
C ARG A 376 -2.14 21.16 -15.49
N ARG A 377 -2.60 20.93 -16.73
CA ARG A 377 -3.28 19.67 -17.11
C ARG A 377 -2.38 18.45 -16.95
N SER A 378 -1.07 18.63 -17.15
CA SER A 378 -0.06 17.58 -16.94
C SER A 378 0.09 17.16 -15.47
N ASP A 379 -0.25 18.04 -14.51
CA ASP A 379 -0.12 17.75 -13.08
C ASP A 379 -1.36 17.03 -12.51
N ARG A 380 -1.53 15.78 -12.95
CA ARG A 380 -2.65 14.92 -12.52
C ARG A 380 -2.69 14.71 -10.99
N ARG A 381 -1.54 14.79 -10.32
CA ARG A 381 -1.44 14.61 -8.86
C ARG A 381 -2.08 15.78 -8.14
N MET A 382 -1.76 17.01 -8.53
CA MET A 382 -2.37 18.19 -7.93
C MET A 382 -3.85 18.31 -8.28
N LEU A 383 -4.25 17.91 -9.49
CA LEU A 383 -5.68 17.85 -9.85
C LEU A 383 -6.45 16.89 -8.94
N ASP A 384 -5.94 15.67 -8.71
CA ASP A 384 -6.55 14.70 -7.79
C ASP A 384 -6.57 15.23 -6.35
N PHE A 385 -5.46 15.81 -5.88
CA PHE A 385 -5.35 16.43 -4.56
C PHE A 385 -6.42 17.51 -4.33
N TYR A 386 -6.58 18.44 -5.27
CA TYR A 386 -7.56 19.51 -5.14
C TYR A 386 -9.00 19.02 -5.26
N SER A 387 -9.26 18.01 -6.10
CA SER A 387 -10.59 17.40 -6.24
C SER A 387 -11.09 16.68 -4.98
N ARG A 388 -10.18 16.23 -4.11
CA ARG A 388 -10.52 15.64 -2.80
C ARG A 388 -11.00 16.66 -1.78
N PHE A 389 -10.80 17.96 -2.03
CA PHE A 389 -11.46 19.00 -1.24
C PHE A 389 -12.82 19.29 -1.87
N HIS A 390 -13.89 18.95 -1.16
CA HIS A 390 -15.28 19.20 -1.59
C HIS A 390 -15.58 20.68 -1.92
N SER A 391 -14.72 21.61 -1.47
CA SER A 391 -14.86 23.05 -1.68
C SER A 391 -14.39 23.53 -3.06
N PHE A 392 -13.40 22.89 -3.67
CA PHE A 392 -12.85 23.33 -4.96
C PHE A 392 -13.58 22.66 -6.13
N LYS A 393 -14.11 23.49 -7.04
CA LYS A 393 -14.83 23.04 -8.24
C LYS A 393 -14.09 23.50 -9.49
N HIS A 394 -14.15 22.68 -10.55
CA HIS A 394 -13.61 23.04 -11.85
C HIS A 394 -14.41 24.20 -12.46
N VAL A 395 -13.71 25.23 -12.91
CA VAL A 395 -14.33 26.38 -13.59
C VAL A 395 -13.90 26.35 -15.06
N GLN A 396 -14.84 26.11 -15.98
CA GLN A 396 -14.59 26.24 -17.41
C GLN A 396 -14.61 27.72 -17.78
N MET A 397 -13.55 28.19 -18.44
CA MET A 397 -13.45 29.58 -18.91
C MET A 397 -12.87 29.65 -20.31
N ASP A 398 -13.41 30.58 -21.10
CA ASP A 398 -12.92 30.93 -22.42
C ASP A 398 -11.67 31.81 -22.31
N GLY A 399 -10.65 31.55 -23.15
CA GLY A 399 -9.43 32.37 -23.24
C GLY A 399 -8.25 31.94 -22.36
N LEU A 400 -8.36 30.86 -21.57
CA LEU A 400 -7.21 30.28 -20.88
C LEU A 400 -6.32 29.47 -21.85
N PRO A 401 -5.00 29.40 -21.62
CA PRO A 401 -4.14 28.48 -22.36
C PRO A 401 -4.66 27.05 -22.22
N GLN A 402 -4.64 26.26 -23.30
CA GLN A 402 -5.17 24.89 -23.33
C GLN A 402 -4.55 23.95 -22.28
N ASP A 403 -3.40 24.31 -21.71
CA ASP A 403 -2.66 23.54 -20.71
C ASP A 403 -2.97 23.93 -19.25
N VAL A 404 -3.82 24.95 -19.02
CA VAL A 404 -4.17 25.44 -17.68
C VAL A 404 -5.59 25.03 -17.29
N VAL A 405 -5.73 24.57 -16.05
CA VAL A 405 -7.01 24.25 -15.39
C VAL A 405 -7.15 25.17 -14.20
N VAL A 406 -8.33 25.77 -14.05
CA VAL A 406 -8.68 26.59 -12.90
C VAL A 406 -9.69 25.85 -12.03
N MET A 407 -9.39 25.74 -10.74
CA MET A 407 -10.34 25.31 -9.74
C MET A 407 -10.61 26.44 -8.76
N ALA A 408 -11.86 26.62 -8.35
CA ALA A 408 -12.27 27.71 -7.49
C ALA A 408 -13.22 27.26 -6.38
N THR A 409 -13.20 28.00 -5.28
CA THR A 409 -14.08 27.82 -4.12
C THR A 409 -14.67 29.18 -3.72
N SER A 410 -15.97 29.20 -3.43
CA SER A 410 -16.59 30.30 -2.71
C SER A 410 -16.24 30.19 -1.22
N LEU A 411 -16.12 31.33 -0.53
CA LEU A 411 -15.74 31.41 0.88
C LEU A 411 -16.88 31.85 1.79
#